data_AF-A0AAV0HHT2-F1
#
_entry.id   AF-A0AAV0HHT2-F1
#
_cell.length_a   1.000
_cell.length_b   1.000
_cell.length_c   1.000
_cell.angle_alpha   90.00
_cell.angle_beta   90.00
_cell.angle_gamma   90.00
#
_symmetry.space_group_name_H-M   'P 1'
#
loop_
_entity.id
_entity.type
_entity.pdbx_description
1 polymer ?
#
loop_
_entity_poly.entity_id
_entity_poly.type
_entity_poly.pdbx_seq_one_letter_code
_entity_poly.pdbx_strand_id
1 'polypeptide(L)'
;MVLLFKSRIKWIVLLVLMLSTGSLVVHLSITKFSATNLIQYTAVPALSFDLPSTSPGSKRVIPARNKKLWGPVKALESLQPYANPRTTYPVPSEKSNGYIYAKVYGGFSKIRSSICDLVTISRLLNATLVIPEIQDSLRSKGISSKFKSFSYLYDEDQFIASLKNDVRIVKTLPENLKAARKRNEFPIFKPKSSATPSFYIKEILPKLKKSKVVGLILADGGCVQSVLPPSMAEFQRLRCRVAFHALQFRQELKVLGRRIVERLQGWDQPYIAYHPGLMRDTLAYNGCAELFQASCSSYSKLLCHLGFRLLYGLLGLK
;
A
#
# COMPACT_ATOMS: atom_id res chain seq x y z
N MET A 1 -76.11 -18.52 -2.37
CA MET A 1 -75.04 -17.61 -1.90
C MET A 1 -73.66 -18.30 -1.92
N VAL A 2 -73.25 -18.93 -3.04
CA VAL A 2 -71.93 -19.62 -3.14
C VAL A 2 -71.20 -19.27 -4.46
N LEU A 3 -71.93 -18.88 -5.52
CA LEU A 3 -71.36 -18.54 -6.83
C LEU A 3 -70.74 -17.12 -6.92
N LEU A 4 -71.16 -16.16 -6.08
CA LEU A 4 -70.64 -14.78 -6.09
C LEU A 4 -69.25 -14.65 -5.45
N PHE A 5 -68.95 -15.46 -4.43
CA PHE A 5 -67.62 -15.46 -3.77
C PHE A 5 -66.53 -16.09 -4.63
N LYS A 6 -66.88 -17.12 -5.42
CA LYS A 6 -65.94 -17.78 -6.34
C LYS A 6 -65.44 -16.84 -7.45
N SER A 7 -66.26 -15.89 -7.87
CA SER A 7 -65.88 -14.86 -8.85
C SER A 7 -64.90 -13.85 -8.25
N ARG A 8 -65.17 -13.32 -7.05
CA ARG A 8 -64.29 -12.33 -6.41
C ARG A 8 -62.92 -12.89 -6.02
N ILE A 9 -62.84 -14.15 -5.59
CA ILE A 9 -61.56 -14.81 -5.29
C ILE A 9 -60.71 -14.94 -6.57
N LYS A 10 -61.31 -15.24 -7.72
CA LYS A 10 -60.57 -15.27 -9.01
C LYS A 10 -59.98 -13.91 -9.37
N TRP A 11 -60.73 -12.83 -9.14
CA TRP A 11 -60.23 -11.47 -9.37
C TRP A 11 -59.12 -11.06 -8.40
N ILE A 12 -59.20 -11.49 -7.14
CA ILE A 12 -58.13 -11.27 -6.15
C ILE A 12 -56.87 -12.05 -6.53
N VAL A 13 -57.00 -13.33 -6.93
CA VAL A 13 -55.87 -14.14 -7.39
C VAL A 13 -55.23 -13.54 -8.65
N LEU A 14 -56.05 -13.06 -9.59
CA LEU A 14 -55.55 -12.40 -10.80
C LEU A 14 -54.82 -11.09 -10.46
N LEU A 15 -55.34 -10.29 -9.53
CA LEU A 15 -54.70 -9.06 -9.07
C LEU A 15 -53.34 -9.34 -8.39
N VAL A 16 -53.29 -10.36 -7.51
CA VAL A 16 -52.03 -10.76 -6.84
C VAL A 16 -51.02 -11.29 -7.86
N LEU A 17 -51.47 -12.07 -8.85
CA LEU A 17 -50.59 -12.56 -9.91
C LEU A 17 -50.03 -11.41 -10.73
N MET A 18 -50.86 -10.44 -11.10
CA MET A 18 -50.44 -9.24 -11.83
C MET A 18 -49.44 -8.40 -11.03
N LEU A 19 -49.68 -8.19 -9.73
CA LEU A 19 -48.77 -7.48 -8.83
C LEU A 19 -47.43 -8.23 -8.67
N SER A 20 -47.47 -9.55 -8.57
CA SER A 20 -46.26 -10.39 -8.47
C SER A 20 -45.45 -10.33 -9.77
N THR A 21 -46.10 -10.44 -10.93
CA THR A 21 -45.42 -10.28 -12.23
C THR A 21 -44.86 -8.87 -12.42
N GLY A 22 -45.59 -7.83 -11.98
CA GLY A 22 -45.10 -6.46 -12.00
C GLY A 22 -43.87 -6.28 -11.12
N SER A 23 -43.85 -6.84 -9.92
CA SER A 23 -42.69 -6.83 -9.02
C SER A 23 -41.50 -7.57 -9.62
N LEU A 24 -41.72 -8.73 -10.25
CA LEU A 24 -40.67 -9.48 -10.94
C LEU A 24 -40.11 -8.70 -12.13
N VAL A 25 -40.96 -8.04 -12.92
CA VAL A 25 -40.52 -7.17 -14.04
C VAL A 25 -39.74 -5.96 -13.53
N VAL A 26 -40.14 -5.37 -12.40
CA VAL A 26 -39.38 -4.29 -11.76
C VAL A 26 -38.03 -4.79 -11.27
N HIS A 27 -37.96 -5.96 -10.60
CA HIS A 27 -36.70 -6.56 -10.16
C HIS A 27 -35.79 -6.98 -11.33
N LEU A 28 -36.36 -7.53 -12.41
CA LEU A 28 -35.63 -7.85 -13.64
C LEU A 28 -35.17 -6.60 -14.38
N SER A 29 -35.95 -5.52 -14.34
CA SER A 29 -35.58 -4.23 -14.91
C SER A 29 -34.49 -3.53 -14.08
N ILE A 30 -34.52 -3.62 -12.75
CA ILE A 30 -33.49 -3.10 -11.84
C ILE A 30 -32.20 -3.91 -11.97
N THR A 31 -32.28 -5.24 -12.13
CA THR A 31 -31.09 -6.08 -12.36
C THR A 31 -30.53 -5.93 -13.77
N LYS A 32 -31.36 -5.75 -14.80
CA LYS A 32 -30.90 -5.30 -16.13
C LYS A 32 -30.27 -3.92 -16.04
N PHE A 33 -30.86 -2.95 -15.34
CA PHE A 33 -30.25 -1.64 -15.08
C PHE A 33 -28.94 -1.76 -14.31
N SER A 34 -28.80 -2.73 -13.42
CA SER A 34 -27.55 -2.95 -12.66
C SER A 34 -26.47 -3.64 -13.50
N ALA A 35 -26.84 -4.51 -14.45
CA ALA A 35 -25.93 -5.12 -15.41
C ALA A 35 -25.56 -4.16 -16.57
N THR A 36 -26.45 -3.24 -16.95
CA THR A 36 -26.19 -2.17 -17.93
C THR A 36 -25.61 -0.91 -17.31
N ASN A 37 -25.60 -0.79 -15.98
CA ASN A 37 -24.68 0.08 -15.24
C ASN A 37 -23.32 -0.60 -15.03
N LEU A 38 -22.85 -1.33 -16.04
CA LEU A 38 -21.43 -1.26 -16.34
C LEU A 38 -21.18 0.23 -16.59
N ILE A 39 -20.60 0.91 -15.61
CA ILE A 39 -20.19 2.30 -15.70
C ILE A 39 -19.24 2.39 -16.89
N GLN A 40 -19.82 2.64 -18.06
CA GLN A 40 -19.14 3.27 -19.15
C GLN A 40 -18.74 4.61 -18.56
N TYR A 41 -17.46 4.76 -18.24
CA TYR A 41 -16.88 6.07 -17.99
C TYR A 41 -17.09 6.89 -19.25
N THR A 42 -18.27 7.49 -19.40
CA THR A 42 -18.44 8.66 -20.24
C THR A 42 -17.65 9.72 -19.51
N ALA A 43 -16.43 9.97 -19.97
CA ALA A 43 -15.62 11.06 -19.48
C ALA A 43 -16.51 12.29 -19.44
N VAL A 44 -16.69 12.86 -18.24
CA VAL A 44 -17.29 14.19 -18.11
C VAL A 44 -16.53 15.09 -19.09
N PRO A 45 -17.20 15.79 -20.02
CA PRO A 45 -16.55 16.69 -20.94
C PRO A 45 -16.17 17.97 -20.18
N ALA A 46 -15.30 17.84 -19.18
CA ALA A 46 -14.59 18.94 -18.54
C ALA A 46 -13.18 19.10 -19.14
N LEU A 47 -12.85 18.29 -20.15
CA LEU A 47 -11.65 18.41 -20.98
C LEU A 47 -12.04 18.33 -22.47
N SER A 48 -12.98 19.14 -22.91
CA SER A 48 -13.12 19.47 -24.32
C SER A 48 -11.96 20.40 -24.72
N PHE A 49 -10.77 19.83 -24.84
CA PHE A 49 -9.74 20.36 -25.74
C PHE A 49 -9.86 19.53 -27.02
N ASP A 50 -10.22 20.21 -28.11
CA ASP A 50 -10.59 19.66 -29.41
C ASP A 50 -9.73 18.47 -29.84
N LEU A 51 -10.32 17.27 -29.81
CA LEU A 51 -9.83 16.10 -30.52
C LEU A 51 -10.71 15.92 -31.76
N PRO A 52 -10.24 16.30 -32.97
CA PRO A 52 -10.97 15.97 -34.17
C PRO A 52 -10.95 14.46 -34.35
N SER A 53 -12.14 13.86 -34.38
CA SER A 53 -12.38 12.50 -34.86
C SER A 53 -11.72 12.35 -36.24
N THR A 54 -10.97 11.27 -36.49
CA THR A 54 -10.50 11.02 -37.85
C THR A 54 -10.50 9.55 -38.20
N SER A 55 -11.10 9.29 -39.37
CA SER A 55 -11.02 8.09 -40.19
C SER A 55 -9.61 7.51 -40.33
N PRO A 56 -9.48 6.22 -40.69
CA PRO A 56 -8.19 5.56 -40.84
C PRO A 56 -7.46 6.14 -42.06
N GLY A 57 -6.35 6.85 -41.83
CA GLY A 57 -5.48 7.33 -42.90
C GLY A 57 -4.67 8.60 -42.61
N SER A 58 -4.99 9.37 -41.55
CA SER A 58 -4.29 10.64 -41.30
C SER A 58 -3.11 10.47 -40.32
N LYS A 59 -1.89 10.75 -40.80
CA LYS A 59 -0.69 10.89 -39.96
C LYS A 59 -0.92 12.04 -38.96
N ARG A 60 -1.11 11.72 -37.68
CA ARG A 60 -1.35 12.72 -36.63
C ARG A 60 -0.12 13.59 -36.41
N VAL A 61 -0.24 14.87 -36.77
CA VAL A 61 0.68 15.93 -36.36
C VAL A 61 0.28 16.39 -34.97
N ILE A 62 1.10 16.10 -33.96
CA ILE A 62 0.92 16.63 -32.60
C ILE A 62 0.97 18.17 -32.68
N PRO A 63 -0.02 18.92 -32.13
CA PRO A 63 -0.02 20.37 -32.13
C PRO A 63 1.29 20.92 -31.55
N ALA A 64 1.92 21.85 -32.28
CA ALA A 64 3.28 22.32 -32.01
C ALA A 64 3.51 22.95 -30.63
N ARG A 65 2.44 23.27 -29.88
CA ARG A 65 2.49 23.97 -28.59
C ARG A 65 3.02 23.12 -27.43
N ASN A 66 2.94 21.79 -27.50
CA ASN A 66 3.29 20.88 -26.39
C ASN A 66 4.50 19.97 -26.66
N LYS A 67 5.28 20.22 -27.72
CA LYS A 67 6.47 19.42 -28.08
C LYS A 67 7.51 19.32 -26.95
N LYS A 68 7.54 20.30 -26.03
CA LYS A 68 8.48 20.32 -24.90
C LYS A 68 8.06 19.39 -23.75
N LEU A 69 6.76 19.18 -23.54
CA LEU A 69 6.24 18.30 -22.49
C LEU A 69 6.28 16.82 -22.91
N TRP A 70 5.95 16.57 -24.18
CA TRP A 70 5.84 15.23 -24.77
C TRP A 70 7.02 14.86 -25.67
N GLY A 71 8.09 15.65 -25.64
CA GLY A 71 9.32 15.33 -26.33
C GLY A 71 9.99 14.07 -25.76
N PRO A 72 10.94 13.47 -26.50
CA PRO A 72 11.68 12.31 -26.02
C PRO A 72 12.36 12.65 -24.69
N VAL A 73 11.90 11.99 -23.63
CA VAL A 73 12.52 12.10 -22.32
C VAL A 73 13.75 11.21 -22.37
N LYS A 74 14.94 11.75 -22.06
CA LYS A 74 16.10 10.90 -21.75
C LYS A 74 15.64 9.85 -20.75
N ALA A 75 15.84 8.56 -21.05
CA ALA A 75 15.58 7.50 -20.09
C ALA A 75 16.33 7.88 -18.81
N LEU A 76 15.59 8.30 -17.79
CA LEU A 76 16.18 8.60 -16.50
C LEU A 76 16.69 7.25 -16.00
N GLU A 77 17.96 7.21 -15.60
CA GLU A 77 18.45 6.09 -14.81
C GLU A 77 17.43 5.85 -13.70
N SER A 78 16.99 4.59 -13.56
CA SER A 78 16.12 4.20 -12.47
C SER A 78 16.74 4.76 -11.20
N LEU A 79 16.04 5.67 -10.51
CA LEU A 79 16.42 6.12 -9.18
C LEU A 79 16.28 4.93 -8.24
N GLN A 80 17.28 4.05 -8.26
CA GLN A 80 17.46 2.99 -7.29
C GLN A 80 17.80 3.72 -5.99
N PRO A 81 16.96 3.61 -4.96
CA PRO A 81 17.33 4.18 -3.69
C PRO A 81 18.66 3.54 -3.27
N TYR A 82 19.70 4.35 -3.07
CA TYR A 82 20.96 3.87 -2.49
C TYR A 82 20.72 3.50 -1.04
N ALA A 83 20.21 2.28 -0.87
CA ALA A 83 19.79 1.74 0.41
C ALA A 83 20.87 0.86 1.03
N ASN A 84 22.02 0.70 0.39
CA ASN A 84 23.13 -0.09 0.90
C ASN A 84 23.80 0.62 2.09
N PRO A 85 24.26 -0.14 3.10
CA PRO A 85 25.03 0.44 4.20
C PRO A 85 26.28 1.17 3.70
N ARG A 86 26.63 2.31 4.32
CA ARG A 86 27.84 3.08 3.95
C ARG A 86 29.02 2.81 4.88
N THR A 87 28.76 2.30 6.07
CA THR A 87 29.76 1.95 7.09
C THR A 87 29.64 0.48 7.45
N THR A 88 30.53 -0.02 8.32
CA THR A 88 30.43 -1.37 8.88
C THR A 88 29.08 -1.55 9.59
N TYR A 89 28.16 -2.25 8.93
CA TYR A 89 26.84 -2.57 9.44
C TYR A 89 26.81 -4.05 9.79
N PRO A 90 27.09 -4.43 11.05
CA PRO A 90 27.26 -5.83 11.42
C PRO A 90 25.95 -6.59 11.24
N VAL A 91 26.02 -7.83 10.76
CA VAL A 91 24.88 -8.75 10.73
C VAL A 91 24.30 -8.91 12.16
N PRO A 92 22.98 -9.10 12.34
CA PRO A 92 22.39 -9.38 13.64
C PRO A 92 23.15 -10.44 14.43
N SER A 93 23.17 -10.30 15.76
CA SER A 93 23.74 -11.34 16.63
C SER A 93 22.97 -12.65 16.49
N GLU A 94 23.69 -13.77 16.59
CA GLU A 94 23.12 -15.12 16.71
C GLU A 94 22.16 -15.25 17.91
N LYS A 95 22.36 -14.44 18.96
CA LYS A 95 21.48 -14.41 20.13
C LYS A 95 20.52 -13.23 20.04
N SER A 96 19.23 -13.52 19.93
CA SER A 96 18.16 -12.51 19.94
C SER A 96 17.66 -12.23 21.36
N ASN A 97 17.27 -10.99 21.63
CA ASN A 97 16.68 -10.60 22.92
C ASN A 97 15.26 -11.17 23.14
N GLY A 98 14.58 -11.58 22.07
CA GLY A 98 13.22 -12.12 22.09
C GLY A 98 12.48 -11.90 20.78
N TYR A 99 11.15 -12.06 20.79
CA TYR A 99 10.27 -11.88 19.65
C TYR A 99 9.42 -10.61 19.77
N ILE A 100 9.25 -9.91 18.66
CA ILE A 100 8.28 -8.81 18.53
C ILE A 100 7.21 -9.25 17.53
N TYR A 101 5.95 -9.30 17.97
CA TYR A 101 4.82 -9.36 17.05
C TYR A 101 4.12 -8.01 17.01
N ALA A 102 3.52 -7.66 15.88
CA ALA A 102 2.84 -6.38 15.73
C ALA A 102 1.49 -6.51 15.04
N LYS A 103 0.56 -5.66 15.48
CA LYS A 103 -0.69 -5.36 14.77
C LYS A 103 -0.58 -3.97 14.19
N VAL A 104 -0.71 -3.85 12.87
CA VAL A 104 -0.53 -2.59 12.13
C VAL A 104 -1.88 -2.13 11.60
N TYR A 105 -2.26 -0.89 11.93
CA TYR A 105 -3.53 -0.27 11.55
C TYR A 105 -3.30 1.00 10.73
N GLY A 106 -4.15 1.23 9.74
CA GLY A 106 -4.18 2.48 8.98
C GLY A 106 -4.41 2.27 7.48
N GLY A 107 -4.35 3.35 6.72
CA GLY A 107 -4.36 3.28 5.26
C GLY A 107 -3.02 2.76 4.71
N PHE A 108 -2.97 2.50 3.41
CA PHE A 108 -1.80 1.87 2.76
C PHE A 108 -0.47 2.56 3.05
N SER A 109 -0.41 3.90 2.97
CA SER A 109 0.80 4.68 3.27
C SER A 109 1.25 4.54 4.73
N LYS A 110 0.29 4.52 5.66
CA LYS A 110 0.51 4.35 7.11
C LYS A 110 0.99 2.94 7.44
N ILE A 111 0.39 1.92 6.82
CA ILE A 111 0.81 0.53 6.96
C ILE A 111 2.26 0.38 6.51
N ARG A 112 2.59 0.89 5.32
CA ARG A 112 3.95 0.81 4.78
C ARG A 112 4.98 1.48 5.68
N SER A 113 4.70 2.71 6.14
CA SER A 113 5.63 3.42 7.04
C SER A 113 5.77 2.73 8.41
N SER A 114 4.67 2.21 8.98
CA SER A 114 4.72 1.42 10.21
C SER A 114 5.56 0.15 10.08
N ILE A 115 5.52 -0.55 8.94
CA ILE A 115 6.36 -1.74 8.74
C ILE A 115 7.83 -1.36 8.64
N CYS A 116 8.17 -0.27 7.95
CA CYS A 116 9.55 0.25 7.90
C CYS A 116 10.08 0.55 9.31
N ASP A 117 9.28 1.22 10.14
CA ASP A 117 9.64 1.52 11.52
C ASP A 117 9.75 0.27 12.39
N LEU A 118 8.84 -0.69 12.20
CA LEU A 118 8.83 -1.94 12.94
C LEU A 118 10.11 -2.76 12.70
N VAL A 119 10.59 -2.82 11.45
CA VAL A 119 11.87 -3.44 11.12
C VAL A 119 13.02 -2.70 11.81
N THR A 120 13.02 -1.38 11.79
CA THR A 120 14.00 -0.54 12.48
C THR A 120 14.00 -0.74 13.99
N ILE A 121 12.83 -0.81 14.63
CA ILE A 121 12.68 -1.10 16.06
C ILE A 121 13.24 -2.50 16.37
N SER A 122 12.90 -3.49 15.55
CA SER A 122 13.36 -4.87 15.75
C SER A 122 14.88 -4.98 15.65
N ARG A 123 15.49 -4.27 14.68
CA ARG A 123 16.94 -4.12 14.58
C ARG A 123 17.54 -3.43 15.80
N LEU A 124 16.97 -2.29 16.21
CA LEU A 124 17.45 -1.49 17.35
C LEU A 124 17.49 -2.30 18.64
N LEU A 125 16.48 -3.17 18.82
CA LEU A 125 16.33 -4.00 20.01
C LEU A 125 17.00 -5.38 19.88
N ASN A 126 17.68 -5.68 18.77
CA ASN A 126 18.23 -7.00 18.45
C ASN A 126 17.19 -8.13 18.66
N ALA A 127 15.96 -7.87 18.19
CA ALA A 127 14.81 -8.75 18.35
C ALA A 127 14.51 -9.50 17.05
N THR A 128 13.91 -10.68 17.19
CA THR A 128 13.35 -11.43 16.06
C THR A 128 11.97 -10.88 15.75
N LEU A 129 11.78 -10.39 14.53
CA LEU A 129 10.50 -9.87 14.06
C LEU A 129 9.61 -11.02 13.59
N VAL A 130 8.38 -11.08 14.11
CA VAL A 130 7.32 -11.91 13.54
C VAL A 130 6.63 -11.10 12.45
N ILE A 131 6.32 -11.71 11.30
CA ILE A 131 5.57 -11.03 10.22
C ILE A 131 4.35 -10.31 10.81
N PRO A 132 4.20 -9.00 10.55
CA PRO A 132 3.16 -8.21 11.20
C PRO A 132 1.77 -8.54 10.65
N GLU A 133 0.78 -8.46 11.53
CA GLU A 133 -0.64 -8.61 11.16
C GLU A 133 -1.19 -7.26 10.73
N ILE A 134 -1.62 -7.17 9.47
CA ILE A 134 -2.27 -5.98 8.94
C ILE A 134 -3.75 -6.02 9.32
N GLN A 135 -4.20 -5.00 10.03
CA GLN A 135 -5.55 -4.89 10.55
C GLN A 135 -6.36 -3.91 9.73
N ASP A 136 -7.68 -4.07 9.79
CA ASP A 136 -8.64 -3.26 9.04
C ASP A 136 -8.50 -1.77 9.41
N SER A 137 -8.52 -0.90 8.41
CA SER A 137 -8.79 0.52 8.63
C SER A 137 -10.31 0.70 8.66
N LEU A 138 -10.83 1.59 9.51
CA LEU A 138 -12.28 1.84 9.69
C LEU A 138 -13.05 2.25 8.39
N ARG A 139 -12.39 2.32 7.23
CA ARG A 139 -12.96 2.72 5.93
C ARG A 139 -13.22 1.58 4.96
N SER A 140 -12.90 0.34 5.30
CA SER A 140 -13.11 -0.85 4.44
C SER A 140 -14.36 -1.63 4.85
N LYS A 141 -15.54 -1.00 4.82
CA LYS A 141 -16.80 -1.75 4.83
C LYS A 141 -16.91 -2.53 3.51
N GLY A 142 -17.03 -3.86 3.57
CA GLY A 142 -17.28 -4.72 2.41
C GLY A 142 -16.06 -5.43 1.79
N ILE A 143 -14.86 -5.28 2.36
CA ILE A 143 -13.67 -6.02 1.90
C ILE A 143 -13.55 -7.33 2.70
N SER A 144 -13.36 -8.45 1.99
CA SER A 144 -13.28 -9.80 2.60
C SER A 144 -12.22 -9.87 3.70
N SER A 145 -12.47 -10.67 4.75
CA SER A 145 -11.52 -10.92 5.83
C SER A 145 -10.18 -11.52 5.36
N LYS A 146 -10.13 -12.08 4.14
CA LYS A 146 -8.89 -12.58 3.50
C LYS A 146 -7.88 -11.48 3.13
N PHE A 147 -8.29 -10.21 3.10
CA PHE A 147 -7.42 -9.06 2.80
C PHE A 147 -6.54 -8.65 4.01
N LYS A 148 -6.64 -9.35 5.14
CA LYS A 148 -6.04 -9.00 6.44
C LYS A 148 -4.68 -9.66 6.70
N SER A 149 -4.05 -10.22 5.67
CA SER A 149 -2.74 -10.87 5.78
C SER A 149 -1.65 -10.03 5.12
N PHE A 150 -0.45 -10.05 5.69
CA PHE A 150 0.74 -9.47 5.07
C PHE A 150 0.97 -10.05 3.66
N SER A 151 0.86 -11.38 3.52
CA SER A 151 0.92 -12.11 2.23
C SER A 151 -0.12 -11.69 1.20
N TYR A 152 -1.21 -11.06 1.63
CA TYR A 152 -2.22 -10.59 0.69
C TYR A 152 -1.69 -9.42 -0.15
N LEU A 153 -0.84 -8.57 0.44
CA LEU A 153 -0.28 -7.40 -0.21
C LEU A 153 1.15 -7.65 -0.71
N TYR A 154 1.98 -8.26 0.15
CA TYR A 154 3.42 -8.33 -0.06
C TYR A 154 3.90 -9.78 -0.21
N ASP A 155 5.00 -9.93 -0.92
CA ASP A 155 5.74 -11.18 -1.02
C ASP A 155 6.51 -11.44 0.28
N GLU A 156 6.04 -12.39 1.09
CA GLU A 156 6.64 -12.75 2.39
C GLU A 156 8.06 -13.28 2.27
N ASP A 157 8.31 -14.13 1.27
CA ASP A 157 9.60 -14.79 1.10
C ASP A 157 10.64 -13.78 0.61
N GLN A 158 10.26 -12.89 -0.32
CA GLN A 158 11.10 -11.77 -0.72
C GLN A 158 11.37 -10.81 0.44
N PHE A 159 10.38 -10.53 1.29
CA PHE A 159 10.56 -9.67 2.46
C PHE A 159 11.58 -10.25 3.45
N ILE A 160 11.48 -11.54 3.77
CA ILE A 160 12.44 -12.24 4.64
C ILE A 160 13.83 -12.27 3.99
N ALA A 161 13.91 -12.68 2.72
CA ALA A 161 15.19 -12.82 2.01
C ALA A 161 15.94 -11.49 1.87
N SER A 162 15.21 -10.40 1.59
CA SER A 162 15.79 -9.06 1.42
C SER A 162 16.39 -8.49 2.70
N LEU A 163 15.90 -8.93 3.87
CA LEU A 163 16.29 -8.40 5.19
C LEU A 163 17.11 -9.39 6.02
N LYS A 164 17.52 -10.53 5.44
CA LYS A 164 18.23 -11.61 6.14
C LYS A 164 19.49 -11.14 6.91
N ASN A 165 20.20 -10.15 6.36
CA ASN A 165 21.42 -9.59 6.93
C ASN A 165 21.14 -8.38 7.85
N ASP A 166 19.89 -7.98 7.98
CA ASP A 166 19.47 -6.79 8.71
C ASP A 166 18.75 -7.14 9.99
N VAL A 167 17.74 -8.01 9.92
CA VAL A 167 16.92 -8.43 11.04
C VAL A 167 16.47 -9.87 10.84
N ARG A 168 16.35 -10.61 11.94
CA ARG A 168 15.79 -11.97 11.90
C ARG A 168 14.28 -11.87 11.79
N ILE A 169 13.71 -12.49 10.76
CA ILE A 169 12.27 -12.48 10.51
C ILE A 169 11.74 -13.92 10.50
N VAL A 170 10.65 -14.17 11.20
CA VAL A 170 9.94 -15.44 11.21
C VAL A 170 8.48 -15.24 10.81
N LYS A 171 7.91 -16.20 10.09
CA LYS A 171 6.50 -16.12 9.66
C LYS A 171 5.54 -16.13 10.84
N THR A 172 5.83 -16.96 11.84
CA THR A 172 4.99 -17.09 13.04
C THR A 172 5.82 -17.33 14.29
N LEU A 173 5.25 -17.03 15.46
CA LEU A 173 5.85 -17.41 16.74
C LEU A 173 6.02 -18.94 16.87
N PRO A 174 7.01 -19.42 17.65
CA PRO A 174 7.06 -20.83 18.09
C PRO A 174 5.76 -21.28 18.78
N GLU A 175 5.39 -22.56 18.67
CA GLU A 175 4.08 -23.07 19.11
C GLU A 175 3.77 -22.82 20.60
N ASN A 176 4.76 -23.01 21.48
CA ASN A 176 4.64 -22.70 22.90
C ASN A 176 4.31 -21.21 23.15
N LEU A 177 4.92 -20.31 22.38
CA LEU A 177 4.69 -18.87 22.47
C LEU A 177 3.39 -18.46 21.77
N LYS A 178 2.94 -19.16 20.73
CA LYS A 178 1.62 -18.93 20.10
C LYS A 178 0.48 -19.15 21.09
N ALA A 179 0.53 -20.23 21.87
CA ALA A 179 -0.50 -20.54 22.86
C ALA A 179 -0.57 -19.45 23.95
N ALA A 180 0.58 -19.04 24.48
CA ALA A 180 0.69 -17.94 25.45
C ALA A 180 0.17 -16.61 24.90
N ARG A 181 0.47 -16.29 23.64
CA ARG A 181 -0.08 -15.11 22.96
C ARG A 181 -1.60 -15.15 22.88
N LYS A 182 -2.22 -16.29 22.57
CA LYS A 182 -3.68 -16.43 22.52
C LYS A 182 -4.35 -16.19 23.88
N ARG A 183 -3.65 -16.49 24.97
CA ARG A 183 -4.09 -16.23 26.35
C ARG A 183 -3.74 -14.82 26.85
N ASN A 184 -3.19 -13.95 26.00
CA ASN A 184 -2.77 -12.58 26.32
C ASN A 184 -1.72 -12.49 27.45
N GLU A 185 -0.81 -13.46 27.52
CA GLU A 185 0.21 -13.52 28.58
C GLU A 185 1.40 -12.57 28.36
N PHE A 186 1.49 -11.94 27.19
CA PHE A 186 2.61 -11.06 26.84
C PHE A 186 2.24 -9.58 26.95
N PRO A 187 3.18 -8.73 27.38
CA PRO A 187 2.96 -7.29 27.44
C PRO A 187 2.75 -6.71 26.04
N ILE A 188 1.77 -5.82 25.91
CA ILE A 188 1.42 -5.12 24.68
C ILE A 188 1.67 -3.63 24.88
N PHE A 189 2.39 -3.02 23.93
CA PHE A 189 2.67 -1.59 23.93
C PHE A 189 2.03 -0.91 22.73
N LYS A 190 1.57 0.32 22.95
CA LYS A 190 1.09 1.22 21.90
C LYS A 190 1.99 2.46 21.89
N PRO A 191 3.10 2.44 21.13
CA PRO A 191 3.99 3.59 21.04
C PRO A 191 3.24 4.84 20.56
N LYS A 192 3.61 6.00 21.09
CA LYS A 192 3.12 7.29 20.59
C LYS A 192 3.71 7.56 19.20
N SER A 193 3.02 8.37 18.40
CA SER A 193 3.59 8.89 17.15
C SER A 193 4.90 9.62 17.45
N SER A 194 5.86 9.46 16.56
CA SER A 194 7.20 10.02 16.60
C SER A 194 7.98 9.67 17.87
N ALA A 195 7.78 8.47 18.44
CA ALA A 195 8.54 8.03 19.60
C ALA A 195 10.05 8.00 19.31
N THR A 196 10.84 8.38 20.31
CA THR A 196 12.30 8.41 20.19
C THR A 196 12.88 6.99 20.25
N PRO A 197 14.05 6.74 19.64
CA PRO A 197 14.77 5.47 19.82
C PRO A 197 15.06 5.14 21.29
N SER A 198 15.29 6.17 22.12
CA SER A 198 15.50 6.01 23.56
C SER A 198 14.29 5.43 24.30
N PHE A 199 13.06 5.75 23.87
CA PHE A 199 11.84 5.13 24.42
C PHE A 199 11.85 3.62 24.22
N TYR A 200 12.20 3.13 23.03
CA TYR A 200 12.27 1.70 22.76
C TYR A 200 13.33 1.00 23.61
N ILE A 201 14.51 1.61 23.75
CA ILE A 201 15.62 1.06 24.54
C ILE A 201 15.30 1.04 26.04
N LYS A 202 14.69 2.09 26.57
CA LYS A 202 14.44 2.22 28.02
C LYS A 202 13.17 1.51 28.48
N GLU A 203 12.10 1.56 27.69
CA GLU A 203 10.78 1.05 28.10
C GLU A 203 10.51 -0.36 27.57
N ILE A 204 10.82 -0.62 26.30
CA ILE A 204 10.42 -1.87 25.64
C ILE A 204 11.50 -2.95 25.79
N LEU A 205 12.79 -2.62 25.63
CA LEU A 205 13.88 -3.60 25.72
C LEU A 205 13.91 -4.38 27.04
N PRO A 206 13.75 -3.76 28.23
CA PRO A 206 13.80 -4.53 29.48
C PRO A 206 12.64 -5.52 29.59
N LYS A 207 11.46 -5.12 29.12
CA LYS A 207 10.26 -5.95 29.11
C LYS A 207 10.40 -7.09 28.11
N LEU A 208 10.99 -6.84 26.94
CA LEU A 208 11.34 -7.86 25.95
C LEU A 208 12.32 -8.89 26.52
N LYS A 209 13.40 -8.44 27.17
CA LYS A 209 14.38 -9.35 27.78
C LYS A 209 13.76 -10.23 28.87
N LYS A 210 12.83 -9.68 29.65
CA LYS A 210 12.11 -10.38 30.75
C LYS A 210 11.08 -11.39 30.22
N SER A 211 10.19 -10.97 29.33
CA SER A 211 9.05 -11.78 28.85
C SER A 211 9.36 -12.62 27.61
N LYS A 212 10.51 -12.38 26.96
CA LYS A 212 10.93 -12.95 25.67
C LYS A 212 10.02 -12.64 24.47
N VAL A 213 8.82 -12.12 24.69
CA VAL A 213 7.87 -11.76 23.65
C VAL A 213 7.15 -10.48 24.04
N VAL A 214 7.07 -9.51 23.12
CA VAL A 214 6.25 -8.31 23.29
C VAL A 214 5.38 -8.07 22.07
N GLY A 215 4.18 -7.53 22.32
CA GLY A 215 3.28 -7.09 21.26
C GLY A 215 3.38 -5.58 21.03
N LEU A 216 3.38 -5.15 19.77
CA LEU A 216 3.23 -3.74 19.41
C LEU A 216 1.90 -3.51 18.68
N ILE A 217 1.17 -2.48 19.09
CA ILE A 217 0.03 -1.95 18.35
C ILE A 217 0.47 -0.66 17.69
N LEU A 218 0.61 -0.70 16.36
CA LEU A 218 1.05 0.44 15.55
C LEU A 218 -0.18 1.01 14.83
N ALA A 219 -0.61 2.19 15.25
CA ALA A 219 -1.69 2.91 14.62
C ALA A 219 -1.14 4.17 13.94
N ASP A 220 -1.68 4.49 12.77
CA ASP A 220 -1.51 5.77 12.09
C ASP A 220 -0.14 6.06 11.43
N GLY A 221 0.74 5.07 11.31
CA GLY A 221 2.10 5.29 10.81
C GLY A 221 2.96 6.00 11.85
N GLY A 222 4.19 6.38 11.51
CA GLY A 222 4.86 7.39 12.34
C GLY A 222 5.47 6.89 13.64
N CYS A 223 5.64 5.58 13.91
CA CYS A 223 5.89 5.12 15.29
C CYS A 223 7.33 5.35 15.78
N VAL A 224 8.25 5.75 14.91
CA VAL A 224 9.58 6.24 15.28
C VAL A 224 9.77 7.62 14.66
N GLN A 225 10.45 8.53 15.35
CA GLN A 225 10.75 9.88 14.84
C GLN A 225 11.23 9.87 13.37
N SER A 226 10.75 10.84 12.59
CA SER A 226 10.95 10.90 11.13
C SER A 226 12.43 11.06 10.76
N VAL A 227 13.14 11.94 11.48
CA VAL A 227 14.57 12.18 11.32
C VAL A 227 15.31 11.60 12.51
N LEU A 228 16.10 10.55 12.28
CA LEU A 228 17.02 10.01 13.27
C LEU A 228 18.30 10.85 13.35
N PRO A 229 18.93 10.95 14.54
CA PRO A 229 20.27 11.51 14.70
C PRO A 229 21.29 10.96 13.68
N PRO A 230 22.32 11.74 13.30
CA PRO A 230 23.36 11.30 12.36
C PRO A 230 24.05 9.99 12.75
N SER A 231 24.22 9.73 14.04
CA SER A 231 24.76 8.47 14.57
C SER A 231 23.92 7.23 14.25
N MET A 232 22.67 7.42 13.82
CA MET A 232 21.72 6.36 13.43
C MET A 232 21.36 6.43 11.94
N ALA A 233 22.23 7.00 11.10
CA ALA A 233 22.01 7.08 9.65
C ALA A 233 21.75 5.71 8.99
N GLU A 234 22.37 4.63 9.49
CA GLU A 234 22.15 3.28 8.98
C GLU A 234 20.72 2.76 9.24
N PHE A 235 20.07 3.21 10.32
CA PHE A 235 18.65 2.89 10.57
C PHE A 235 17.72 3.65 9.61
N GLN A 236 18.09 4.87 9.19
CA GLN A 236 17.38 5.57 8.12
C GLN A 236 17.54 4.84 6.78
N ARG A 237 18.76 4.39 6.46
CA ARG A 237 18.99 3.58 5.24
C ARG A 237 18.21 2.26 5.27
N LEU A 238 18.12 1.61 6.43
CA LEU A 238 17.29 0.42 6.63
C LEU A 238 15.82 0.70 6.34
N ARG A 239 15.24 1.81 6.82
CA ARG A 239 13.86 2.22 6.47
C ARG A 239 13.69 2.32 4.95
N CYS A 240 14.67 2.91 4.27
CA CYS A 240 14.63 3.08 2.81
C CYS A 240 14.70 1.72 2.10
N ARG A 241 15.59 0.84 2.56
CA ARG A 241 15.73 -0.54 2.06
C ARG A 241 14.43 -1.32 2.23
N VAL A 242 13.81 -1.25 3.40
CA VAL A 242 12.55 -1.92 3.69
C VAL A 242 11.45 -1.40 2.77
N ALA A 243 11.29 -0.08 2.66
CA ALA A 243 10.29 0.52 1.80
C ALA A 243 10.46 0.04 0.35
N PHE A 244 11.62 0.27 -0.26
CA PHE A 244 11.75 0.16 -1.72
C PHE A 244 12.22 -1.22 -2.21
N HIS A 245 12.90 -2.00 -1.37
CA HIS A 245 13.45 -3.29 -1.77
C HIS A 245 12.76 -4.48 -1.10
N ALA A 246 12.47 -4.41 0.20
CA ALA A 246 11.88 -5.54 0.92
C ALA A 246 10.35 -5.64 0.77
N LEU A 247 9.64 -4.52 0.84
CA LEU A 247 8.18 -4.47 0.69
C LEU A 247 7.76 -4.50 -0.78
N GLN A 248 7.95 -5.66 -1.39
CA GLN A 248 7.53 -5.95 -2.75
C GLN A 248 6.11 -6.46 -2.78
N PHE A 249 5.28 -5.92 -3.67
CA PHE A 249 3.95 -6.48 -3.91
C PHE A 249 4.04 -7.91 -4.42
N ARG A 250 3.03 -8.72 -4.09
CA ARG A 250 2.85 -10.04 -4.69
C ARG A 250 2.71 -9.96 -6.21
N GLN A 251 3.07 -11.05 -6.89
CA GLN A 251 3.20 -11.08 -8.35
C GLN A 251 1.91 -10.69 -9.08
N GLU A 252 0.76 -11.08 -8.55
CA GLU A 252 -0.55 -10.81 -9.16
C GLU A 252 -0.87 -9.32 -9.16
N LEU A 253 -0.50 -8.61 -8.09
CA LEU A 253 -0.66 -7.15 -8.02
C LEU A 253 0.32 -6.45 -8.96
N LYS A 254 1.54 -6.96 -9.12
CA LYS A 254 2.52 -6.45 -10.09
C LYS A 254 2.03 -6.64 -11.54
N VAL A 255 1.53 -7.83 -11.87
CA VAL A 255 0.96 -8.11 -13.21
C VAL A 255 -0.24 -7.20 -13.49
N LEU A 256 -1.13 -7.02 -12.52
CA LEU A 256 -2.26 -6.11 -12.65
C LEU A 256 -1.81 -4.67 -12.89
N GLY A 257 -0.85 -4.18 -12.08
CA GLY A 257 -0.29 -2.84 -12.24
C GLY A 257 0.36 -2.64 -13.61
N ARG A 258 1.10 -3.65 -14.09
CA ARG A 258 1.71 -3.62 -15.43
C ARG A 258 0.66 -3.53 -16.53
N ARG A 259 -0.40 -4.34 -16.45
CA ARG A 259 -1.52 -4.29 -17.42
C ARG A 259 -2.22 -2.93 -17.44
N ILE A 260 -2.35 -2.27 -16.30
CA ILE A 260 -2.91 -0.90 -16.24
C ILE A 260 -2.00 0.06 -16.99
N VAL A 261 -0.69 -0.01 -16.74
CA VAL A 261 0.32 0.81 -17.43
C VAL A 261 0.32 0.55 -18.93
N GLU A 262 0.36 -0.72 -19.34
CA GLU A 262 0.31 -1.14 -20.75
C GLU A 262 -0.93 -0.59 -21.46
N ARG A 263 -2.10 -0.59 -20.80
CA ARG A 263 -3.33 0.00 -21.37
C ARG A 263 -3.25 1.51 -21.51
N LEU A 264 -2.65 2.21 -20.55
CA LEU A 264 -2.44 3.65 -20.65
C LEU A 264 -1.43 4.01 -21.75
N GLN A 265 -0.45 3.13 -22.00
CA GLN A 265 0.55 3.29 -23.06
C GLN A 265 0.03 2.88 -24.44
N GLY A 266 -0.83 1.86 -24.52
CA GLY A 266 -1.30 1.23 -25.76
C GLY A 266 -2.19 2.10 -26.65
N TRP A 267 -2.43 3.36 -26.28
CA TRP A 267 -3.13 4.34 -27.12
C TRP A 267 -2.18 5.25 -27.92
N ASP A 268 -0.87 4.96 -27.92
CA ASP A 268 0.19 5.83 -28.46
C ASP A 268 0.11 7.27 -27.93
N GLN A 269 -0.54 7.44 -26.78
CA GLN A 269 -0.69 8.71 -26.10
C GLN A 269 0.24 8.73 -24.89
N PRO A 270 1.07 9.76 -24.76
CA PRO A 270 1.89 9.90 -23.58
C PRO A 270 0.98 10.25 -22.39
N TYR A 271 1.25 9.64 -21.24
CA TYR A 271 0.49 9.87 -20.01
C TYR A 271 1.41 10.39 -18.91
N ILE A 272 0.83 11.09 -17.93
CA ILE A 272 1.55 11.57 -16.76
C ILE A 272 0.91 10.97 -15.51
N ALA A 273 1.73 10.29 -14.73
CA ALA A 273 1.36 9.85 -13.38
C ALA A 273 1.80 10.89 -12.35
N TYR A 274 0.83 11.43 -11.61
CA TYR A 274 1.04 12.36 -10.51
C TYR A 274 0.61 11.73 -9.20
N HIS A 275 1.45 11.82 -8.16
CA HIS A 275 1.03 11.46 -6.80
C HIS A 275 1.26 12.64 -5.85
N PRO A 276 0.21 13.39 -5.46
CA PRO A 276 0.34 14.58 -4.62
C PRO A 276 0.86 14.26 -3.20
N GLY A 277 0.74 13.00 -2.76
CA GLY A 277 1.16 12.58 -1.43
C GLY A 277 2.67 12.33 -1.29
N LEU A 278 3.45 12.48 -2.35
CA LEU A 278 4.88 12.22 -2.33
C LEU A 278 5.69 13.50 -2.15
N MET A 279 5.67 14.00 -0.92
CA MET A 279 6.43 15.19 -0.53
C MET A 279 7.85 14.82 -0.10
N ARG A 280 8.76 15.81 -0.09
CA ARG A 280 10.13 15.64 0.41
C ARG A 280 10.16 15.05 1.81
N ASP A 281 9.25 15.48 2.68
CA ASP A 281 9.16 14.98 4.06
C ASP A 281 8.74 13.51 4.12
N THR A 282 7.88 13.07 3.18
CA THR A 282 7.52 11.66 3.04
C THR A 282 8.71 10.81 2.58
N LEU A 283 9.56 11.35 1.70
CA LEU A 283 10.80 10.68 1.27
C LEU A 283 11.86 10.69 2.39
N ALA A 284 11.97 11.79 3.14
CA ALA A 284 12.83 11.91 4.32
C ALA A 284 12.43 10.93 5.42
N TYR A 285 11.12 10.77 5.65
CA TYR A 285 10.57 9.84 6.62
C TYR A 285 11.01 8.40 6.35
N ASN A 286 10.99 7.99 5.07
CA ASN A 286 11.46 6.68 4.67
C ASN A 286 13.00 6.57 4.64
N GLY A 287 13.73 7.60 5.06
CA GLY A 287 15.20 7.62 5.09
C GLY A 287 15.84 7.75 3.70
N CYS A 288 15.09 8.19 2.70
CA CYS A 288 15.56 8.28 1.31
C CYS A 288 15.86 9.72 0.85
N ALA A 289 15.75 10.74 1.71
CA ALA A 289 15.86 12.15 1.30
C ALA A 289 17.21 12.54 0.65
N GLU A 290 18.33 12.02 1.15
CA GLU A 290 19.66 12.26 0.54
C GLU A 290 19.75 11.71 -0.89
N LEU A 291 18.93 10.70 -1.22
CA LEU A 291 18.95 9.99 -2.51
C LEU A 291 18.30 10.80 -3.62
N PHE A 292 17.37 11.69 -3.28
CA PHE A 292 16.64 12.52 -4.23
C PHE A 292 17.23 13.93 -4.39
N GLN A 293 18.21 14.30 -3.55
CA GLN A 293 18.94 15.56 -3.71
C GLN A 293 19.96 15.48 -4.85
N ALA A 294 20.63 14.34 -5.05
CA ALA A 294 21.62 14.17 -6.12
C ALA A 294 21.01 14.23 -7.54
N SER A 295 19.76 13.75 -7.73
CA SER A 295 19.05 13.82 -9.01
C SER A 295 18.37 15.17 -9.29
N CYS A 296 18.27 16.05 -8.29
CA CYS A 296 17.72 17.41 -8.43
C CYS A 296 18.82 18.47 -8.69
N SER A 297 20.03 18.05 -9.09
CA SER A 297 21.05 18.97 -9.61
C SER A 297 20.89 19.16 -11.12
N SER A 298 20.40 20.35 -11.49
CA SER A 298 20.64 21.08 -12.74
C SER A 298 19.41 21.45 -13.61
N TYR A 299 18.35 20.62 -13.75
CA TYR A 299 17.23 20.98 -14.67
C TYR A 299 15.80 20.86 -14.12
N SER A 300 15.62 20.63 -12.81
CA SER A 300 14.36 20.07 -12.32
C SER A 300 13.80 20.72 -11.03
N LYS A 301 14.04 22.02 -10.81
CA LYS A 301 13.48 22.71 -9.63
C LYS A 301 11.94 22.72 -9.61
N LEU A 302 11.28 22.66 -10.77
CA LEU A 302 9.81 22.62 -10.86
C LEU A 302 9.21 21.22 -10.58
N LEU A 303 9.90 20.14 -10.97
CA LEU A 303 9.45 18.76 -10.73
C LEU A 303 9.67 18.31 -9.28
N CYS A 304 10.72 18.82 -8.62
CA CYS A 304 10.95 18.61 -7.18
C CYS A 304 9.85 19.27 -6.32
N HIS A 305 9.19 20.34 -6.81
CA HIS A 305 8.07 21.02 -6.12
C HIS A 305 6.70 20.37 -6.37
N LEU A 306 6.55 19.63 -7.47
CA LEU A 306 5.26 19.09 -7.92
C LEU A 306 5.16 17.57 -7.82
N GLY A 307 5.96 16.86 -7.00
CA GLY A 307 5.73 15.43 -6.70
C GLY A 307 5.50 14.52 -7.93
N PHE A 308 6.15 14.82 -9.06
CA PHE A 308 6.02 14.06 -10.30
C PHE A 308 7.16 13.05 -10.41
N ARG A 309 6.83 11.85 -10.89
CA ARG A 309 7.75 10.73 -11.22
C ARG A 309 8.28 9.91 -10.06
N LEU A 310 7.38 9.25 -9.35
CA LEU A 310 7.75 8.14 -8.47
C LEU A 310 6.76 6.98 -8.48
N LEU A 311 5.73 7.01 -9.34
CA LEU A 311 4.76 5.93 -9.43
C LEU A 311 5.40 4.62 -9.91
N TYR A 312 6.39 4.69 -10.82
CA TYR A 312 7.05 3.51 -11.39
C TYR A 312 7.91 2.74 -10.37
N GLY A 313 8.63 3.46 -9.51
CA GLY A 313 9.44 2.85 -8.45
C GLY A 313 8.63 2.41 -7.22
N LEU A 314 7.59 3.17 -6.84
CA LEU A 314 6.76 2.85 -5.67
C LEU A 314 5.85 1.64 -5.87
N LEU A 315 5.50 1.30 -7.12
CA LEU A 315 4.66 0.16 -7.45
C LEU A 315 5.45 -1.13 -7.78
N GLY A 316 6.78 -1.08 -7.83
CA GLY A 316 7.60 -2.23 -8.22
C GLY A 316 7.31 -2.73 -9.64
N LEU A 317 6.78 -1.85 -10.50
CA LEU A 317 6.48 -2.11 -11.90
C LEU A 317 7.71 -1.71 -12.72
N LYS A 318 8.66 -2.64 -12.83
CA LYS A 318 9.62 -2.64 -13.94
C LYS A 318 8.97 -3.24 -15.17
#